data_AF-A0A7X6PEF2-F1
#
_entry.id   AF-A0A7X6PEF2-F1
#
_cell.length_a   1.000
_cell.length_b   1.000
_cell.length_c   1.000
_cell.angle_alpha   90.00
_cell.angle_beta   90.00
_cell.angle_gamma   90.00
#
_symmetry.space_group_name_H-M   'P 1'
#
loop_
_entity.id
_entity.type
_entity.pdbx_description
1 polymer ?
#
loop_
_entity_poly.entity_id
_entity_poly.type
_entity_poly.pdbx_seq_one_letter_code
_entity_poly.pdbx_strand_id
1 'polypeptide(L)' 'LIIAHCNHSFSRNSIKDTYLKGENAVILIGPEGDFSEEEILAATGRAYCPVHLGPSTLRTETAGIAACHSVYLINQ' A
#
# COMPACT_ATOMS: atom_id res chain seq x y z
N LEU A 1 -2.94 -8.62 3.23
CA LEU A 1 -3.76 -7.72 2.37
C LEU A 1 -3.35 -6.29 2.68
N ILE A 2 -3.01 -5.49 1.68
CA ILE A 2 -2.36 -4.19 1.87
C ILE A 2 -3.02 -3.15 0.96
N ILE A 3 -3.22 -1.93 1.45
CA ILE A 3 -3.70 -0.79 0.67
C ILE A 3 -2.69 0.35 0.74
N ALA A 4 -2.13 0.74 -0.40
CA ALA A 4 -1.19 1.86 -0.49
C ALA A 4 -1.94 3.10 -0.98
N HIS A 5 -1.97 4.15 -0.15
CA HIS A 5 -2.69 5.39 -0.44
C HIS A 5 -1.89 6.60 0.06
N CYS A 6 -2.21 7.78 -0.46
CA CYS A 6 -1.56 9.07 -0.19
C CYS A 6 -2.32 9.94 0.83
N ASN A 7 -3.56 9.61 1.22
CA ASN A 7 -4.27 10.31 2.30
C ASN A 7 -3.53 10.28 3.67
N HIS A 8 -3.15 11.46 4.19
CA HIS A 8 -2.42 11.63 5.45
C HIS A 8 -3.30 11.62 6.72
N SER A 9 -4.62 11.65 6.57
CA SER A 9 -5.57 11.55 7.69
C SER A 9 -5.57 10.16 8.33
N PHE A 10 -5.08 9.14 7.62
CA PHE A 10 -4.95 7.78 8.14
C PHE A 10 -3.51 7.45 8.51
N SER A 11 -3.35 6.73 9.63
CA SER A 11 -2.06 6.14 9.97
C SER A 11 -1.70 5.06 8.95
N ARG A 12 -0.46 5.10 8.46
CA ARG A 12 0.08 4.16 7.48
C ARG A 12 1.43 3.67 7.96
N ASN A 13 1.66 2.38 7.83
CA ASN A 13 2.95 1.77 8.12
C ASN A 13 3.80 1.70 6.86
N SER A 14 5.11 1.51 6.99
CA SER A 14 5.93 1.14 5.85
C SER A 14 5.48 -0.23 5.34
N ILE A 15 5.47 -0.42 4.02
CA ILE A 15 5.23 -1.75 3.43
C ILE A 15 6.18 -2.81 4.00
N LYS A 16 7.42 -2.41 4.36
CA LYS A 16 8.43 -3.30 4.94
C LYS A 16 8.06 -3.82 6.33
N ASP A 17 7.31 -3.03 7.10
CA ASP A 17 6.90 -3.38 8.47
C ASP A 17 5.58 -4.15 8.48
N THR A 18 4.85 -4.14 7.37
CA THR A 18 3.52 -4.73 7.23
C THR A 18 3.53 -6.06 6.48
N TYR A 19 4.37 -6.18 5.45
CA TYR A 19 4.51 -7.40 4.68
C TYR A 19 5.43 -8.40 5.40
N LEU A 20 4.99 -9.66 5.48
CA LEU A 20 5.77 -10.75 6.06
C LEU A 20 6.45 -11.56 4.94
N LYS A 21 7.76 -11.77 5.08
CA LYS A 21 8.58 -12.51 4.12
C LYS A 21 7.99 -13.91 3.86
N GLY A 22 7.84 -14.25 2.58
CA GLY A 22 7.32 -15.55 2.13
C GLY A 22 5.80 -15.66 2.02
N GLU A 23 5.05 -14.66 2.49
CA GLU A 23 3.58 -14.66 2.42
C GLU A 23 3.05 -14.18 1.07
N ASN A 24 1.82 -14.59 0.75
CA ASN A 24 1.10 -14.05 -0.41
C ASN A 24 0.73 -12.58 -0.17
N ALA A 25 0.98 -11.73 -1.17
CA ALA A 25 0.64 -10.31 -1.12
C ALA A 25 -0.47 -9.96 -2.13
N VAL A 26 -1.50 -9.27 -1.63
CA VAL A 26 -2.44 -8.50 -2.46
C VAL A 26 -2.30 -7.05 -2.04
N ILE A 27 -1.97 -6.19 -3.00
CA ILE A 27 -1.69 -4.77 -2.78
C ILE A 27 -2.66 -3.95 -3.64
N LEU A 28 -3.48 -3.13 -3.00
CA LEU A 28 -4.33 -2.15 -3.69
C LEU A 28 -3.53 -0.88 -3.92
N ILE A 29 -3.50 -0.43 -5.17
CA ILE A 29 -2.91 0.83 -5.61
C ILE A 29 -4.04 1.72 -6.11
N GLY A 30 -4.12 2.93 -5.58
CA GLY A 30 -5.16 3.89 -5.95
C GLY A 30 -5.00 4.39 -7.39
N PRO A 31 -6.07 4.95 -7.99
CA PRO A 31 -5.98 5.70 -9.24
C PRO A 31 -5.22 7.02 -9.03
N GLU A 32 -5.04 7.82 -10.08
CA GLU A 32 -4.28 9.09 -9.98
C GLU A 32 -4.86 10.09 -8.96
N GLY A 33 -6.17 9.99 -8.66
CA GLY A 33 -6.86 10.78 -7.63
C GLY A 33 -6.81 10.18 -6.22
N ASP A 34 -6.10 9.06 -6.02
CA ASP A 34 -6.09 8.23 -4.82
C ASP A 34 -7.47 7.62 -4.47
N PHE A 35 -7.51 6.81 -3.41
CA PHE A 35 -8.76 6.30 -2.84
C PHE A 35 -9.52 7.38 -2.07
N SER A 36 -10.85 7.30 -2.09
CA SER A 36 -11.67 8.12 -1.20
C SER A 36 -11.53 7.67 0.26
N GLU A 37 -11.91 8.53 1.20
CA GLU A 37 -11.89 8.17 2.63
C GLU A 37 -12.80 6.96 2.92
N GLU A 38 -13.96 6.91 2.26
CA GLU A 38 -14.91 5.81 2.37
C GLU A 38 -14.33 4.50 1.84
N GLU A 39 -13.56 4.53 0.74
CA GLU A 39 -12.90 3.34 0.19
C GLU A 39 -11.79 2.83 1.11
N ILE A 40 -11.00 3.74 1.69
CA ILE A 40 -9.95 3.38 2.67
C ILE A 40 -10.59 2.77 3.93
N LEU A 41 -11.68 3.36 4.43
CA LEU A 41 -12.45 2.83 5.56
C LEU A 41 -13.07 1.46 5.23
N ALA A 42 -13.61 1.28 4.03
CA ALA A 42 -14.17 0.00 3.60
C ALA A 42 -13.09 -1.09 3.48
N ALA A 43 -11.91 -0.75 2.97
CA ALA A 43 -10.78 -1.68 2.87
C ALA A 43 -10.23 -2.05 4.25
N THR A 44 -10.01 -1.07 5.13
CA THR A 44 -9.52 -1.31 6.50
C THR A 44 -10.51 -2.12 7.33
N GLY A 45 -11.83 -1.89 7.16
CA GLY A 45 -12.87 -2.73 7.73
C GLY A 45 -12.86 -4.19 7.26
N ARG A 46 -12.15 -4.49 6.15
CA ARG A 46 -11.91 -5.84 5.61
C ARG A 46 -10.48 -6.33 5.85
N ALA A 47 -9.81 -5.82 6.88
CA ALA A 47 -8.45 -6.19 7.27
C ALA A 47 -7.36 -5.89 6.24
N TYR A 48 -7.57 -4.91 5.35
CA TYR A 48 -6.46 -4.33 4.59
C TYR A 48 -5.66 -3.39 5.50
N CYS A 49 -4.34 -3.59 5.54
CA CYS A 49 -3.45 -2.72 6.29
C CYS A 49 -3.04 -1.51 5.44
N PRO A 50 -3.25 -0.27 5.90
CA PRO A 50 -2.78 0.93 5.21
C PRO A 50 -1.26 1.03 5.24
N VAL A 51 -0.66 1.29 4.07
CA VAL A 51 0.79 1.46 3.96
C VAL A 51 1.21 2.65 3.11
N HIS A 52 2.46 3.06 3.27
CA HIS A 52 3.16 3.91 2.33
C HIS A 52 4.34 3.17 1.69
N LEU A 53 4.69 3.55 0.46
CA LEU A 53 5.79 2.94 -0.33
C LEU A 53 7.11 3.74 -0.22
N GLY A 54 7.12 4.78 0.59
CA GLY A 54 8.23 5.71 0.74
C GLY A 54 7.74 7.08 1.17
N PRO A 55 8.63 8.09 1.20
CA PRO A 55 8.27 9.46 1.55
C PRO A 55 7.63 10.23 0.38
N SER A 56 7.84 9.78 -0.86
CA SER A 56 7.36 10.46 -2.06
C SER A 56 6.00 9.93 -2.53
N THR A 57 5.15 10.85 -3.01
CA THR A 57 3.98 10.49 -3.81
C THR A 57 4.45 9.96 -5.17
N LEU A 58 4.00 8.76 -5.52
CA LEU A 58 4.33 8.11 -6.79
C LEU A 58 3.13 8.18 -7.74
N ARG A 59 3.39 8.26 -9.05
CA ARG A 59 2.36 8.04 -10.08
C ARG A 59 1.80 6.63 -9.99
N THR A 60 0.57 6.44 -10.44
CA THR A 60 -0.17 5.16 -10.33
C THR A 60 0.65 3.96 -10.80
N GLU A 61 1.20 4.01 -12.02
CA GLU A 61 2.01 2.93 -12.58
C GLU A 61 3.33 2.70 -11.83
N THR A 62 3.97 3.79 -11.38
CA THR A 62 5.23 3.74 -10.65
C THR A 62 5.02 3.14 -9.27
N ALA A 63 3.89 3.46 -8.61
CA ALA A 63 3.50 2.87 -7.33
C ALA A 63 3.32 1.35 -7.44
N GLY A 64 2.67 0.88 -8.52
CA GLY A 64 2.54 -0.55 -8.80
C GLY A 64 3.89 -1.27 -8.91
N ILE A 65 4.81 -0.72 -9.71
CA ILE A 65 6.16 -1.29 -9.84
C ILE A 65 6.93 -1.24 -8.52
N ALA A 66 6.89 -0.11 -7.80
CA ALA A 66 7.57 0.07 -6.53
C ALA A 66 7.05 -0.89 -5.44
N ALA A 67 5.74 -1.16 -5.41
CA ALA A 67 5.14 -2.12 -4.50
C ALA A 67 5.63 -3.54 -4.77
N CYS A 68 5.57 -3.99 -6.04
CA CYS A 68 6.10 -5.30 -6.44
C CYS A 68 7.59 -5.44 -6.13
N HIS A 69 8.38 -4.42 -6.47
CA HIS A 69 9.81 -4.41 -6.19
C HIS A 69 10.12 -4.45 -4.68
N SER A 70 9.32 -3.75 -3.86
CA SER A 70 9.46 -3.78 -2.41
C SER A 70 9.22 -5.17 -1.83
N VAL A 71 8.16 -5.86 -2.26
CA VAL A 71 7.89 -7.25 -1.88
C VAL A 71 9.01 -8.18 -2.33
N TYR A 72 9.47 -8.04 -3.58
CA TYR A 72 10.60 -8.84 -4.09
C TYR A 72 11.85 -8.66 -3.21
N LEU A 73 12.20 -7.42 -2.87
CA LEU A 73 13.38 -7.11 -2.06
C LEU A 73 13.27 -7.65 -0.63
N ILE A 74 12.08 -7.58 0.00
CA ILE A 74 11.84 -8.17 1.32
C ILE A 74 11.98 -9.69 1.29
N ASN A 75 11.66 -10.31 0.15
CA ASN A 75 11.77 -11.76 -0.05
C ASN A 75 13.19 -12.23 -0.39
N GLN A 76 14.11 -11.35 -0.77
CA GLN A 76 15.54 -11.67 -0.79
C GLN A 76 16.06 -11.83 0.64
#